data_AF-A0A497PRL0-F1
#
_entry.id   AF-A0A497PRL0-F1
#
_cell.length_a   1.000
_cell.length_b   1.000
_cell.length_c   1.000
_cell.angle_alpha   90.00
_cell.angle_beta   90.00
_cell.angle_gamma   90.00
#
_symmetry.space_group_name_H-M   'P 1'
#
loop_
_entity.id
_entity.type
_entity.pdbx_description
1 polymer ?
#
loop_
_entity_poly.entity_id
_entity_poly.type
_entity_poly.pdbx_seq_one_letter_code
_entity_poly.pdbx_strand_id
1 'polypeptide(L)'
;MWILAYFTQDGEPALGLSPVVTIRDVETGNIVISGASMIEKGDGFYGYYFTSFNPEQNYAIICDSVTLSGVERYTYAASGEYHDVLNDIESTVGIVDLRTDLLRKVQTNRLELFDGDTDNWILYDDDGITPLLTFSVSDKDGNIIVQCPNTPSKRSHAKGLSISGSGTSEIYMRKSVYDPDNNGYVNAAETITDGIYTSTAIQVKNAVDNTHSAYQLGTKFVTESGISGGKVLTYDSNLDKLVYTTISGITVSGVSDHGQLIGLLDDDHKQYILVNGSRAFTGEVEGIYPTKSGSLVTKQYVDDVLASKGAIRYGREHLTYNDTYIDVSFHSPLNSTDYSILISLEKETSPISEFSYTITNKTINGFRVNFSGYIDDNDYYLNWQVAASGIAQGNCLGEVKDDKSPELGGDLLLGEHGIELDTTPSGNFIHGYTIGYSGNFSYVNVDWNDTGFACPLHVKTNGHFEQCSAASGTFRMPCIALALEEGIGYKKVLWNGIIRKDSWSWTPGDIIYVSTVDGALTNIKPTISGSWVQVIGIAIAANVINFNSGLNVGYIN
;
A
#
# COMPACT_ATOMS: atom_id res chain seq x y z
N MET A 1 -17.76 -11.56 23.62
CA MET A 1 -17.42 -13.01 23.61
C MET A 1 -17.34 -13.51 25.06
N TRP A 2 -17.90 -14.69 25.37
CA TRP A 2 -17.73 -15.30 26.71
C TRP A 2 -16.50 -16.23 26.71
N ILE A 3 -15.80 -16.27 27.83
CA ILE A 3 -14.62 -17.10 28.08
C ILE A 3 -14.87 -17.92 29.35
N LEU A 4 -14.65 -19.22 29.29
CA LEU A 4 -14.86 -20.15 30.41
C LEU A 4 -13.63 -21.04 30.60
N ALA A 5 -13.12 -21.12 31.82
CA ALA A 5 -11.96 -21.92 32.18
C ALA A 5 -12.34 -22.92 33.29
N TYR A 6 -11.78 -24.14 33.22
CA TYR A 6 -11.97 -25.20 34.20
C TYR A 6 -10.66 -25.48 34.93
N PHE A 7 -10.69 -25.45 36.25
CA PHE A 7 -9.53 -25.72 37.11
C PHE A 7 -9.78 -26.94 37.98
N THR A 8 -8.75 -27.78 38.13
CA THR A 8 -8.75 -28.93 39.03
C THR A 8 -7.70 -28.77 40.11
N GLN A 9 -7.89 -29.42 41.24
CA GLN A 9 -6.87 -29.64 42.26
C GLN A 9 -6.85 -31.13 42.60
N ASP A 10 -5.72 -31.79 42.35
CA ASP A 10 -5.57 -33.25 42.50
C ASP A 10 -6.60 -34.05 41.67
N GLY A 11 -7.01 -33.50 40.52
CA GLY A 11 -7.98 -34.12 39.61
C GLY A 11 -9.46 -33.87 39.93
N GLU A 12 -9.78 -33.14 41.00
CA GLU A 12 -11.16 -32.76 41.37
C GLU A 12 -11.45 -31.28 41.04
N PRO A 13 -12.70 -30.89 40.72
CA PRO A 13 -13.04 -29.49 40.42
C PRO A 13 -12.68 -28.54 41.57
N ALA A 14 -11.88 -27.50 41.28
CA ALA A 14 -11.39 -26.56 42.30
C ALA A 14 -12.32 -25.35 42.45
N LEU A 15 -12.93 -25.20 43.63
CA LEU A 15 -13.86 -24.11 43.98
C LEU A 15 -13.19 -23.01 44.80
N GLY A 16 -13.78 -21.80 44.78
CA GLY A 16 -13.33 -20.66 45.60
C GLY A 16 -11.99 -20.05 45.20
N LEU A 17 -11.51 -20.30 43.98
CA LEU A 17 -10.30 -19.68 43.45
C LEU A 17 -10.56 -18.23 43.01
N SER A 18 -9.50 -17.46 42.79
CA SER A 18 -9.55 -16.13 42.17
C SER A 18 -8.71 -16.06 40.89
N PRO A 19 -9.04 -16.87 39.86
CA PRO A 19 -8.26 -16.92 38.64
C PRO A 19 -8.29 -15.61 37.87
N VAL A 20 -7.23 -15.40 37.09
CA VAL A 20 -7.10 -14.26 36.17
C VAL A 20 -6.97 -14.73 34.73
N VAL A 21 -7.48 -13.93 33.79
CA VAL A 21 -7.37 -14.15 32.35
C VAL A 21 -6.46 -13.11 31.71
N THR A 22 -5.59 -13.57 30.81
CA THR A 22 -4.80 -12.73 29.92
C THR A 22 -5.14 -13.06 28.47
N ILE A 23 -5.42 -12.03 27.67
CA ILE A 23 -5.81 -12.16 26.27
C ILE A 23 -4.81 -11.40 25.41
N ARG A 24 -4.27 -12.06 24.38
CA ARG A 24 -3.30 -11.51 23.44
C ARG A 24 -3.86 -11.58 22.01
N ASP A 25 -3.68 -10.51 21.26
CA ASP A 25 -3.90 -10.51 19.81
C ASP A 25 -2.79 -11.33 19.14
N VAL A 26 -3.17 -12.31 18.31
CA VAL A 26 -2.25 -13.28 17.71
C VAL A 26 -1.41 -12.63 16.61
N GLU A 27 -1.95 -11.67 15.89
CA GLU A 27 -1.31 -11.05 14.72
C GLU A 27 -0.28 -10.00 15.14
N THR A 28 -0.64 -9.14 16.10
CA THR A 28 0.23 -8.07 16.61
C THR A 28 1.07 -8.50 17.81
N GLY A 29 0.69 -9.58 18.48
CA GLY A 29 1.33 -10.02 19.72
C GLY A 29 1.02 -9.14 20.93
N ASN A 30 0.13 -8.15 20.84
CA ASN A 30 -0.18 -7.24 21.94
C ASN A 30 -1.10 -7.86 22.99
N ILE A 31 -0.87 -7.57 24.26
CA ILE A 31 -1.78 -7.97 25.35
C ILE A 31 -2.96 -7.00 25.35
N VAL A 32 -4.16 -7.52 25.07
CA VAL A 32 -5.42 -6.75 25.01
C VAL A 32 -6.06 -6.69 26.39
N ILE A 33 -6.01 -7.80 27.14
CA ILE A 33 -6.46 -7.87 28.54
C ILE A 33 -5.32 -8.45 29.36
N SER A 34 -4.93 -7.74 30.42
CA SER A 34 -3.81 -8.12 31.29
C SER A 34 -4.31 -8.49 32.68
N GLY A 35 -4.47 -9.80 32.94
CA GLY A 35 -4.75 -10.32 34.28
C GLY A 35 -6.09 -9.90 34.88
N ALA A 36 -7.17 -9.91 34.10
CA ALA A 36 -8.51 -9.58 34.60
C ALA A 36 -9.09 -10.72 35.43
N SER A 37 -9.76 -10.42 36.55
CA SER A 37 -10.39 -11.43 37.41
C SER A 37 -11.52 -12.17 36.70
N MET A 38 -11.58 -13.48 36.89
CA MET A 38 -12.68 -14.33 36.43
C MET A 38 -13.67 -14.60 37.58
N ILE A 39 -14.95 -14.80 37.24
CA ILE A 39 -16.04 -15.02 38.19
C ILE A 39 -16.39 -16.50 38.23
N GLU A 40 -16.42 -17.09 39.42
CA GLU A 40 -16.82 -18.50 39.62
C GLU A 40 -18.27 -18.75 39.14
N LYS A 41 -18.47 -19.85 38.43
CA LYS A 41 -19.77 -20.30 37.88
C LYS A 41 -20.28 -21.60 38.53
N GLY A 42 -19.49 -22.21 39.40
CA GLY A 42 -19.75 -23.51 40.01
C GLY A 42 -18.97 -24.64 39.34
N ASP A 43 -18.88 -25.78 40.03
CA ASP A 43 -18.25 -27.02 39.53
C ASP A 43 -16.85 -26.84 38.91
N GLY A 44 -16.01 -25.97 39.49
CA GLY A 44 -14.65 -25.70 39.03
C GLY A 44 -14.54 -24.78 37.80
N PHE A 45 -15.66 -24.24 37.31
CA PHE A 45 -15.69 -23.32 36.18
C PHE A 45 -15.63 -21.85 36.61
N TYR A 46 -14.84 -21.06 35.87
CA TYR A 46 -14.69 -19.62 36.06
C TYR A 46 -14.85 -18.91 34.73
N GLY A 47 -15.65 -17.84 34.71
CA GLY A 47 -16.05 -17.12 33.50
C GLY A 47 -15.54 -15.68 33.45
N TYR A 48 -15.24 -15.20 32.26
CA TYR A 48 -14.95 -13.81 31.97
C TYR A 48 -15.68 -13.36 30.70
N TYR A 49 -16.16 -12.12 30.68
CA TYR A 49 -16.83 -11.55 29.52
C TYR A 49 -15.92 -10.54 28.82
N PHE A 50 -15.46 -10.90 27.62
CA PHE A 50 -14.58 -10.07 26.81
C PHE A 50 -15.42 -9.10 25.98
N THR A 51 -15.58 -7.88 26.47
CA THR A 51 -16.44 -6.82 25.89
C THR A 51 -15.81 -6.11 24.70
N SER A 52 -14.48 -6.01 24.65
CA SER A 52 -13.73 -5.41 23.53
C SER A 52 -13.31 -6.44 22.48
N PHE A 53 -14.04 -7.54 22.38
CA PHE A 53 -13.81 -8.56 21.36
C PHE A 53 -14.12 -8.02 19.96
N ASN A 54 -13.18 -8.17 19.02
CA ASN A 54 -13.38 -7.93 17.60
C ASN A 54 -13.43 -9.28 16.84
N PRO A 55 -14.55 -9.63 16.16
CA PRO A 55 -14.67 -10.90 15.43
C PRO A 55 -13.72 -11.02 14.23
N GLU A 56 -13.13 -9.91 13.76
CA GLU A 56 -12.15 -9.93 12.67
C GLU A 56 -10.72 -10.26 13.13
N GLN A 57 -10.47 -10.33 14.46
CA GLN A 57 -9.16 -10.59 15.05
C GLN A 57 -9.06 -11.97 15.69
N ASN A 58 -7.85 -12.56 15.65
CA ASN A 58 -7.55 -13.82 16.31
C ASN A 58 -6.91 -13.57 17.68
N TYR A 59 -7.41 -14.24 18.73
CA TYR A 59 -6.92 -14.07 20.09
C TYR A 59 -6.40 -15.37 20.71
N ALA A 60 -5.31 -15.27 21.49
CA ALA A 60 -4.81 -16.32 22.36
C ALA A 60 -5.17 -16.00 23.82
N ILE A 61 -5.69 -16.99 24.55
CA ILE A 61 -6.22 -16.82 25.91
C ILE A 61 -5.47 -17.74 26.86
N ILE A 62 -5.00 -17.19 27.98
CA ILE A 62 -4.40 -17.94 29.08
C ILE A 62 -5.15 -17.62 30.36
N CYS A 63 -5.55 -18.66 31.10
CA CYS A 63 -6.17 -18.54 32.41
C CYS A 63 -5.21 -19.08 33.47
N ASP A 64 -4.88 -18.25 34.47
CA ASP A 64 -4.01 -18.57 35.61
C ASP A 64 -4.85 -18.61 36.87
N SER A 65 -4.83 -19.74 37.59
CA SER A 65 -5.50 -19.89 38.89
C SER A 65 -4.95 -18.95 39.96
N VAL A 66 -3.70 -18.50 39.81
CA VAL A 66 -2.88 -17.74 40.79
C VAL A 66 -2.59 -18.51 42.09
N THR A 67 -3.52 -19.35 42.54
CA THR A 67 -3.47 -20.09 43.80
C THR A 67 -2.96 -21.53 43.63
N LEU A 68 -3.26 -22.21 42.51
CA LEU A 68 -2.79 -23.57 42.28
C LEU A 68 -1.34 -23.57 41.79
N SER A 69 -0.66 -24.71 41.92
CA SER A 69 0.75 -24.86 41.53
C SER A 69 0.94 -26.05 40.59
N GLY A 70 2.10 -26.12 39.93
CA GLY A 70 2.40 -27.19 38.99
C GLY A 70 1.54 -27.15 37.72
N VAL A 71 1.15 -28.32 37.23
CA VAL A 71 0.43 -28.47 35.95
C VAL A 71 -1.02 -27.98 36.01
N GLU A 72 -1.60 -27.86 37.20
CA GLU A 72 -2.98 -27.42 37.41
C GLU A 72 -3.10 -25.89 37.55
N ARG A 73 -1.97 -25.17 37.55
CA ARG A 73 -1.98 -23.70 37.68
C ARG A 73 -2.58 -23.00 36.46
N TYR A 74 -2.29 -23.50 35.26
CA TYR A 74 -2.70 -22.90 34.01
C TYR A 74 -3.66 -23.82 33.26
N THR A 75 -4.71 -23.25 32.70
CA THR A 75 -5.67 -23.99 31.88
C THR A 75 -6.02 -23.20 30.62
N TYR A 76 -6.54 -23.89 29.62
CA TYR A 76 -7.04 -23.28 28.39
C TYR A 76 -8.51 -22.94 28.55
N ALA A 77 -8.94 -21.82 27.97
CA ALA A 77 -10.32 -21.41 28.03
C ALA A 77 -11.12 -21.93 26.83
N ALA A 78 -12.35 -22.37 27.08
CA ALA A 78 -13.39 -22.43 26.05
C ALA A 78 -13.90 -21.00 25.79
N SER A 79 -14.16 -20.69 24.53
CA SER A 79 -14.75 -19.41 24.13
C SER A 79 -15.93 -19.63 23.19
N GLY A 80 -16.88 -18.70 23.21
CA GLY A 80 -18.02 -18.72 22.32
C GLY A 80 -18.67 -17.35 22.18
N GLU A 81 -19.39 -17.19 21.08
CA GLU A 81 -20.25 -16.05 20.84
C GLU A 81 -21.66 -16.40 21.32
N TYR A 82 -22.27 -15.51 22.11
CA TYR A 82 -23.71 -15.53 22.29
C TYR A 82 -24.29 -14.81 21.07
N HIS A 83 -24.82 -15.57 20.12
CA HIS A 83 -25.47 -15.01 18.94
C HIS A 83 -26.85 -14.52 19.38
N ASP A 84 -26.91 -13.26 19.83
CA ASP A 84 -28.11 -12.54 20.29
C ASP A 84 -29.12 -12.24 19.16
N VAL A 85 -29.20 -13.11 18.14
CA VAL A 85 -30.18 -12.97 17.05
C VAL A 85 -31.61 -13.06 17.58
N LEU A 86 -31.83 -13.66 18.76
CA LEU A 86 -33.15 -13.69 19.40
C LEU A 86 -33.54 -12.34 20.03
N ASN A 87 -32.60 -11.59 20.58
CA ASN A 87 -32.90 -10.31 21.25
C ASN A 87 -33.03 -9.13 20.27
N ASP A 88 -32.35 -9.17 19.13
CA ASP A 88 -32.53 -8.17 18.05
C ASP A 88 -33.80 -8.43 17.20
N ILE A 89 -34.26 -9.68 17.12
CA ILE A 89 -35.57 -10.01 16.53
C ILE A 89 -36.70 -9.49 17.43
N GLU A 90 -36.61 -9.57 18.75
CA GLU A 90 -37.64 -9.00 19.64
C GLU A 90 -37.79 -7.47 19.51
N SER A 91 -36.72 -6.72 19.24
CA SER A 91 -36.81 -5.26 19.08
C SER A 91 -37.41 -4.81 17.74
N THR A 92 -37.23 -5.60 16.68
CA THR A 92 -37.82 -5.31 15.35
C THR A 92 -39.26 -5.83 15.24
N VAL A 93 -39.61 -6.84 16.05
CA VAL A 93 -40.97 -7.41 16.14
C VAL A 93 -41.84 -6.67 17.18
N GLY A 94 -41.29 -5.75 17.99
CA GLY A 94 -42.07 -4.96 18.98
C GLY A 94 -43.23 -4.10 18.42
N ILE A 95 -43.22 -3.75 17.12
CA ILE A 95 -44.37 -3.08 16.45
C ILE A 95 -45.41 -4.11 15.97
N VAL A 96 -44.96 -5.31 15.59
CA VAL A 96 -45.84 -6.42 15.23
C VAL A 96 -46.50 -6.96 16.50
N ASP A 97 -45.79 -7.08 17.62
CA ASP A 97 -46.32 -7.70 18.83
C ASP A 97 -47.37 -6.82 19.54
N LEU A 98 -47.19 -5.50 19.62
CA LEU A 98 -48.24 -4.60 20.15
C LEU A 98 -49.50 -4.60 19.28
N ARG A 99 -49.37 -4.65 17.95
CA ARG A 99 -50.52 -4.72 17.04
C ARG A 99 -51.17 -6.09 17.07
N THR A 100 -50.40 -7.17 17.15
CA THR A 100 -50.90 -8.55 17.18
C THR A 100 -51.54 -8.87 18.53
N ASP A 101 -51.00 -8.36 19.63
CA ASP A 101 -51.58 -8.47 20.97
C ASP A 101 -52.85 -7.62 21.09
N LEU A 102 -52.86 -6.39 20.59
CA LEU A 102 -54.10 -5.59 20.52
C LEU A 102 -55.16 -6.26 19.63
N LEU A 103 -54.77 -6.79 18.46
CA LEU A 103 -55.67 -7.52 17.57
C LEU A 103 -56.23 -8.78 18.24
N ARG A 104 -55.38 -9.54 18.95
CA ARG A 104 -55.80 -10.68 19.78
C ARG A 104 -56.82 -10.21 20.80
N LYS A 105 -56.49 -9.20 21.62
CA LYS A 105 -57.38 -8.68 22.67
C LYS A 105 -58.72 -8.21 22.11
N VAL A 106 -58.72 -7.48 20.99
CA VAL A 106 -59.94 -7.05 20.29
C VAL A 106 -60.80 -8.24 19.87
N GLN A 107 -60.19 -9.32 19.40
CA GLN A 107 -60.89 -10.52 18.93
C GLN A 107 -61.36 -11.44 20.07
N THR A 108 -60.59 -11.56 21.16
CA THR A 108 -60.80 -12.60 22.19
C THR A 108 -61.38 -12.10 23.50
N ASN A 109 -61.14 -10.83 23.85
CA ASN A 109 -61.45 -10.37 25.21
C ASN A 109 -62.93 -10.05 25.39
N ARG A 110 -63.33 -9.94 26.66
CA ARG A 110 -64.70 -9.64 27.03
C ARG A 110 -65.10 -8.28 26.44
N LEU A 111 -66.31 -8.21 25.88
CA LEU A 111 -66.86 -7.00 25.28
C LEU A 111 -68.32 -6.88 25.72
N GLU A 112 -68.73 -5.73 26.20
CA GLU A 112 -70.08 -5.49 26.69
C GLU A 112 -70.65 -4.17 26.19
N LEU A 113 -71.94 -4.16 25.89
CA LEU A 113 -72.72 -2.96 25.62
C LEU A 113 -73.58 -2.64 26.86
N PHE A 114 -73.65 -1.37 27.22
CA PHE A 114 -74.44 -0.79 28.31
C PHE A 114 -75.47 0.20 27.75
N ASP A 115 -76.47 0.54 28.56
CA ASP A 115 -77.41 1.61 28.24
C ASP A 115 -76.72 2.96 28.39
N GLY A 116 -76.93 3.87 27.44
CA GLY A 116 -76.31 5.19 27.46
C GLY A 116 -75.85 5.65 26.08
N ASP A 117 -75.32 6.88 26.04
CA ASP A 117 -74.93 7.61 24.83
C ASP A 117 -73.41 7.80 24.68
N THR A 118 -72.65 7.68 25.77
CA THR A 118 -71.19 7.79 25.77
C THR A 118 -70.52 6.57 26.39
N ASP A 119 -69.42 6.10 25.79
CA ASP A 119 -68.60 4.96 26.26
C ASP A 119 -69.42 3.70 26.60
N ASN A 120 -70.56 3.54 25.93
CA ASN A 120 -71.54 2.52 26.23
C ASN A 120 -71.15 1.15 25.65
N TRP A 121 -70.20 1.08 24.72
CA TRP A 121 -69.62 -0.18 24.27
C TRP A 121 -68.17 -0.23 24.85
N ILE A 122 -67.85 -1.31 25.58
CA ILE A 122 -66.59 -1.45 26.35
C ILE A 122 -65.92 -2.79 26.04
N LEU A 123 -64.69 -2.75 25.54
CA LEU A 123 -63.77 -3.88 25.44
C LEU A 123 -62.88 -3.91 26.69
N TYR A 124 -62.82 -5.04 27.37
CA TYR A 124 -62.01 -5.23 28.57
C TYR A 124 -60.64 -5.82 28.24
N ASP A 125 -59.65 -5.58 29.09
CA ASP A 125 -58.32 -6.19 29.01
C ASP A 125 -58.37 -7.68 29.43
N ASP A 126 -57.22 -8.35 29.48
CA ASP A 126 -57.11 -9.78 29.76
C ASP A 126 -57.64 -10.18 31.15
N ASP A 127 -57.72 -9.23 32.09
CA ASP A 127 -58.32 -9.42 33.42
C ASP A 127 -59.87 -9.49 33.41
N GLY A 128 -60.49 -9.10 32.28
CA GLY A 128 -61.94 -9.07 32.10
C GLY A 128 -62.68 -8.03 32.93
N ILE A 129 -61.98 -7.09 33.58
CA ILE A 129 -62.55 -6.07 34.48
C ILE A 129 -62.07 -4.66 34.10
N THR A 130 -60.83 -4.51 33.65
CA THR A 130 -60.25 -3.22 33.26
C THR A 130 -60.65 -2.85 31.83
N PRO A 131 -61.22 -1.67 31.55
CA PRO A 131 -61.48 -1.22 30.18
C PRO A 131 -60.18 -1.05 29.38
N LEU A 132 -60.09 -1.74 28.24
CA LEU A 132 -59.00 -1.62 27.25
C LEU A 132 -59.33 -0.58 26.17
N LEU A 133 -60.58 -0.59 25.67
CA LEU A 133 -61.07 0.38 24.69
C LEU A 133 -62.54 0.68 24.96
N THR A 134 -62.93 1.95 24.86
CA THR A 134 -64.32 2.39 24.91
C THR A 134 -64.67 3.15 23.64
N PHE A 135 -65.94 3.05 23.25
CA PHE A 135 -66.51 3.75 22.11
C PHE A 135 -67.97 4.08 22.40
N SER A 136 -68.42 5.17 21.81
CA SER A 136 -69.81 5.61 21.89
C SER A 136 -70.56 5.06 20.68
N VAL A 137 -71.63 4.29 20.92
CA VAL A 137 -72.47 3.71 19.89
C VAL A 137 -73.89 4.26 20.06
N SER A 138 -74.48 4.74 18.96
CA SER A 138 -75.88 5.15 18.88
C SER A 138 -76.61 4.28 17.86
N ASP A 139 -77.95 4.33 17.84
CA ASP A 139 -78.70 3.67 16.78
C ASP A 139 -78.51 4.36 15.42
N LYS A 140 -79.10 3.80 14.36
CA LYS A 140 -78.99 4.34 12.99
C LYS A 140 -79.49 5.79 12.84
N ASP A 141 -80.32 6.25 13.78
CA ASP A 141 -80.93 7.58 13.78
C ASP A 141 -80.23 8.51 14.81
N GLY A 142 -79.18 8.03 15.48
CA GLY A 142 -78.39 8.78 16.47
C GLY A 142 -78.96 8.76 17.89
N ASN A 143 -79.97 7.94 18.19
CA ASN A 143 -80.53 7.87 19.55
C ASN A 143 -79.70 6.99 20.49
N ILE A 144 -79.95 7.18 21.78
CA ILE A 144 -79.35 6.44 22.89
C ILE A 144 -79.70 4.95 22.77
N ILE A 145 -78.70 4.09 22.94
CA ILE A 145 -78.92 2.64 23.01
C ILE A 145 -79.56 2.29 24.35
N VAL A 146 -80.69 1.58 24.29
CA VAL A 146 -81.37 0.99 25.46
C VAL A 146 -81.54 -0.49 25.21
N GLN A 147 -80.90 -1.31 26.04
CA GLN A 147 -80.98 -2.76 25.97
C GLN A 147 -82.33 -3.26 26.49
N CYS A 148 -82.84 -4.34 25.90
CA CYS A 148 -83.99 -5.03 26.46
C CYS A 148 -83.62 -5.60 27.84
N PRO A 149 -84.45 -5.40 28.88
CA PRO A 149 -84.20 -5.94 30.20
C PRO A 149 -83.85 -7.43 30.16
N ASN A 150 -82.79 -7.83 30.85
CA ASN A 150 -82.30 -9.22 30.94
C ASN A 150 -81.73 -9.83 29.66
N THR A 151 -81.50 -9.05 28.60
CA THR A 151 -80.89 -9.55 27.35
C THR A 151 -79.61 -8.78 27.01
N PRO A 152 -78.57 -8.85 27.85
CA PRO A 152 -77.39 -8.03 27.66
C PRO A 152 -76.59 -8.49 26.44
N SER A 153 -76.19 -7.54 25.58
CA SER A 153 -75.31 -7.81 24.43
C SER A 153 -73.86 -7.89 24.91
N LYS A 154 -73.36 -9.12 25.10
CA LYS A 154 -72.04 -9.38 25.68
C LYS A 154 -71.32 -10.51 24.94
N ARG A 155 -70.00 -10.36 24.77
CA ARG A 155 -69.06 -11.42 24.41
C ARG A 155 -68.25 -11.81 25.65
N SER A 156 -68.22 -13.09 26.00
CA SER A 156 -67.39 -13.63 27.08
C SER A 156 -65.92 -13.77 26.66
N HIS A 157 -65.00 -13.58 27.61
CA HIS A 157 -63.56 -13.79 27.40
C HIS A 157 -63.29 -15.24 26.92
N ALA A 158 -62.64 -15.40 25.76
CA ALA A 158 -62.30 -16.71 25.23
C ALA A 158 -60.99 -17.22 25.86
N LYS A 159 -61.04 -18.37 26.56
CA LYS A 159 -59.86 -18.96 27.19
C LYS A 159 -59.03 -19.73 26.15
N GLY A 160 -58.00 -19.07 25.61
CA GLY A 160 -56.96 -19.68 24.79
C GLY A 160 -57.25 -19.68 23.29
N LEU A 161 -56.63 -18.75 22.57
CA LEU A 161 -56.52 -18.79 21.11
C LEU A 161 -55.12 -19.34 20.77
N SER A 162 -55.00 -20.65 20.60
CA SER A 162 -53.78 -21.26 20.07
C SER A 162 -53.76 -21.00 18.56
N ILE A 163 -52.96 -20.03 18.09
CA ILE A 163 -52.65 -19.90 16.66
C ILE A 163 -51.51 -20.88 16.36
N SER A 164 -51.83 -22.17 16.34
CA SER A 164 -51.05 -23.17 15.62
C SER A 164 -52.03 -24.18 15.03
N GLY A 165 -51.86 -24.46 13.75
CA GLY A 165 -52.81 -25.23 12.96
C GLY A 165 -53.14 -26.59 13.59
N SER A 166 -54.39 -27.00 13.42
CA SER A 166 -54.98 -28.29 13.81
C SER A 166 -55.48 -28.39 15.26
N GLY A 167 -56.75 -28.03 15.46
CA GLY A 167 -57.54 -28.44 16.63
C GLY A 167 -58.59 -27.41 17.01
N THR A 168 -59.81 -27.60 16.54
CA THR A 168 -60.99 -26.74 16.76
C THR A 168 -61.15 -26.26 18.20
N SER A 169 -61.01 -24.96 18.43
CA SER A 169 -61.69 -24.25 19.51
C SER A 169 -62.73 -23.34 18.87
N GLU A 170 -63.98 -23.80 18.83
CA GLU A 170 -65.11 -23.07 18.24
C GLU A 170 -65.39 -21.81 19.07
N ILE A 171 -65.03 -20.65 18.52
CA ILE A 171 -65.47 -19.35 19.04
C ILE A 171 -66.89 -19.12 18.53
N TYR A 172 -67.88 -19.48 19.34
CA TYR A 172 -69.26 -19.09 19.10
C TYR A 172 -69.45 -17.61 19.45
N MET A 173 -69.53 -16.72 18.45
CA MET A 173 -70.36 -15.53 18.62
C MET A 173 -71.83 -16.00 18.59
N ARG A 174 -72.50 -16.01 19.75
CA ARG A 174 -73.95 -16.19 19.76
C ARG A 174 -74.59 -15.02 19.01
N LYS A 175 -75.14 -15.33 17.83
CA LYS A 175 -76.00 -14.52 16.96
C LYS A 175 -75.38 -13.20 16.47
N SER A 176 -74.77 -13.27 15.29
CA SER A 176 -74.88 -12.19 14.31
C SER A 176 -76.36 -12.07 13.94
N VAL A 177 -76.97 -10.97 14.37
CA VAL A 177 -78.36 -10.66 14.07
C VAL A 177 -78.41 -10.11 12.65
N TYR A 178 -78.75 -10.94 11.68
CA TYR A 178 -79.00 -10.50 10.30
C TYR A 178 -80.50 -10.25 10.13
N ASP A 179 -80.84 -9.07 9.59
CA ASP A 179 -82.14 -8.73 8.98
C ASP A 179 -81.95 -8.89 7.46
N PRO A 180 -82.00 -10.12 6.91
CA PRO A 180 -81.69 -10.35 5.50
C PRO A 180 -82.74 -9.75 4.56
N ASP A 181 -83.92 -9.40 5.06
CA ASP A 181 -84.99 -8.75 4.29
C ASP A 181 -84.99 -7.22 4.44
N ASN A 182 -84.09 -6.66 5.24
CA ASN A 182 -83.80 -5.23 5.36
C ASN A 182 -85.07 -4.39 5.62
N ASN A 183 -85.94 -4.91 6.49
CA ASN A 183 -87.23 -4.29 6.81
C ASN A 183 -87.15 -3.37 8.05
N GLY A 184 -86.00 -3.34 8.73
CA GLY A 184 -85.75 -2.48 9.89
C GLY A 184 -86.19 -3.09 11.23
N TYR A 185 -86.64 -4.35 11.24
CA TYR A 185 -86.97 -5.12 12.44
C TYR A 185 -86.17 -6.42 12.48
N VAL A 186 -85.48 -6.66 13.60
CA VAL A 186 -84.91 -7.99 13.87
C VAL A 186 -86.06 -8.92 14.26
N ASN A 187 -86.48 -9.76 13.33
CA ASN A 187 -87.53 -10.74 13.57
C ASN A 187 -86.94 -11.90 14.39
N ALA A 188 -87.31 -12.00 15.67
CA ALA A 188 -86.77 -12.99 16.59
C ALA A 188 -87.23 -14.45 16.36
N ALA A 189 -87.83 -14.79 15.22
CA ALA A 189 -88.47 -16.09 15.01
C ALA A 189 -88.25 -16.64 13.60
N GLU A 190 -87.15 -17.37 13.41
CA GLU A 190 -87.23 -18.63 12.68
C GLU A 190 -87.13 -19.76 13.70
N THR A 191 -88.27 -20.41 13.92
CA THR A 191 -88.37 -21.63 14.70
C THR A 191 -87.66 -22.74 13.92
N ILE A 192 -86.52 -23.20 14.43
CA ILE A 192 -85.83 -24.38 13.93
C ILE A 192 -86.62 -25.60 14.41
N THR A 193 -87.35 -26.25 13.50
CA THR A 193 -87.64 -27.68 13.63
C THR A 193 -86.65 -28.39 12.70
N ASP A 194 -85.78 -29.19 13.32
CA ASP A 194 -84.73 -30.03 12.72
C ASP A 194 -83.54 -29.31 12.06
N GLY A 195 -82.62 -28.88 12.93
CA GLY A 195 -81.36 -28.24 12.58
C GLY A 195 -80.35 -29.17 11.89
N ILE A 196 -80.38 -29.18 10.56
CA ILE A 196 -79.21 -29.48 9.72
C ILE A 196 -79.25 -28.57 8.48
N TYR A 197 -78.53 -27.44 8.53
CA TYR A 197 -78.06 -26.80 7.30
C TYR A 197 -76.74 -27.46 6.90
N THR A 198 -76.80 -28.50 6.07
CA THR A 198 -75.60 -28.91 5.31
C THR A 198 -75.50 -28.00 4.11
N SER A 199 -74.83 -26.86 4.27
CA SER A 199 -74.14 -26.28 3.12
C SER A 199 -73.12 -27.34 2.70
N THR A 200 -73.36 -28.02 1.58
CA THR A 200 -72.42 -29.01 1.04
C THR A 200 -71.04 -28.36 0.93
N ALA A 201 -69.95 -29.13 1.06
CA ALA A 201 -68.60 -28.60 0.91
C ALA A 201 -68.42 -27.82 -0.42
N ILE A 202 -69.21 -28.15 -1.44
CA ILE A 202 -69.34 -27.42 -2.70
C ILE A 202 -70.00 -26.05 -2.56
N GLN A 203 -71.07 -25.91 -1.78
CA GLN A 203 -71.72 -24.62 -1.55
C GLN A 203 -70.86 -23.70 -0.69
N VAL A 204 -70.14 -24.24 0.30
CA VAL A 204 -69.15 -23.49 1.08
C VAL A 204 -67.94 -23.12 0.23
N LYS A 205 -67.43 -24.06 -0.58
CA LYS A 205 -66.35 -23.79 -1.54
C LYS A 205 -66.77 -22.75 -2.57
N ASN A 206 -67.98 -22.81 -3.11
CA ASN A 206 -68.48 -21.81 -4.06
C ASN A 206 -68.71 -20.45 -3.40
N ALA A 207 -69.16 -20.40 -2.14
CA ALA A 207 -69.28 -19.14 -1.41
C ALA A 207 -67.90 -18.52 -1.10
N VAL A 208 -66.95 -19.33 -0.64
CA VAL A 208 -65.57 -18.90 -0.34
C VAL A 208 -64.83 -18.52 -1.62
N ASP A 209 -64.97 -19.30 -2.70
CA ASP A 209 -64.40 -19.00 -4.00
C ASP A 209 -65.07 -17.74 -4.57
N ASN A 210 -66.37 -17.50 -4.40
CA ASN A 210 -67.01 -16.26 -4.84
C ASN A 210 -66.64 -15.03 -3.99
N THR A 211 -66.22 -15.22 -2.73
CA THR A 211 -65.72 -14.12 -1.89
C THR A 211 -64.22 -13.87 -2.04
N HIS A 212 -63.45 -14.84 -2.55
CA HIS A 212 -61.99 -14.75 -2.68
C HIS A 212 -61.46 -14.90 -4.13
N SER A 213 -62.33 -15.03 -5.15
CA SER A 213 -61.91 -14.97 -6.55
C SER A 213 -61.89 -13.52 -7.07
N ALA A 214 -60.67 -12.98 -7.03
CA ALA A 214 -60.07 -12.00 -7.94
C ALA A 214 -60.69 -10.59 -8.00
N TYR A 215 -59.98 -9.66 -7.35
CA TYR A 215 -59.79 -8.26 -7.74
C TYR A 215 -61.03 -7.50 -8.24
N GLN A 216 -61.97 -7.25 -7.32
CA GLN A 216 -63.02 -6.27 -7.54
C GLN A 216 -62.55 -4.88 -7.15
N LEU A 217 -62.59 -3.93 -8.11
CA LEU A 217 -62.54 -2.50 -7.83
C LEU A 217 -63.98 -1.96 -7.92
N GLY A 218 -64.74 -2.09 -6.83
CA GLY A 218 -66.18 -1.79 -6.81
C GLY A 218 -67.01 -2.91 -7.45
N THR A 219 -68.01 -2.59 -8.28
CA THR A 219 -68.92 -3.58 -8.91
C THR A 219 -68.36 -4.26 -10.17
N LYS A 220 -67.07 -4.10 -10.47
CA LYS A 220 -66.47 -4.44 -11.78
C LYS A 220 -65.47 -5.59 -11.66
N PHE A 221 -65.57 -6.54 -12.59
CA PHE A 221 -64.80 -7.79 -12.59
C PHE A 221 -63.59 -7.74 -13.54
N VAL A 222 -62.52 -8.45 -13.18
CA VAL A 222 -61.30 -8.63 -13.97
C VAL A 222 -61.04 -10.13 -14.18
N THR A 223 -60.78 -10.56 -15.41
CA THR A 223 -60.53 -11.98 -15.75
C THR A 223 -59.03 -12.22 -15.98
N GLU A 224 -58.35 -12.97 -15.10
CA GLU A 224 -56.88 -13.11 -15.08
C GLU A 224 -56.25 -13.95 -16.21
N SER A 225 -57.06 -14.53 -17.12
CA SER A 225 -56.64 -15.49 -18.14
C SER A 225 -55.62 -14.97 -19.20
N GLY A 226 -55.06 -13.76 -19.07
CA GLY A 226 -54.18 -13.18 -20.09
C GLY A 226 -53.21 -12.09 -19.62
N ILE A 227 -52.85 -12.09 -18.33
CA ILE A 227 -51.90 -11.12 -17.77
C ILE A 227 -50.48 -11.51 -18.20
N SER A 228 -49.95 -10.81 -19.20
CA SER A 228 -48.53 -10.77 -19.52
C SER A 228 -47.96 -9.41 -19.09
N GLY A 229 -46.66 -9.33 -18.79
CA GLY A 229 -46.01 -8.07 -18.41
C GLY A 229 -46.24 -6.96 -19.44
N GLY A 230 -46.44 -5.72 -18.96
CA GLY A 230 -46.60 -4.53 -19.81
C GLY A 230 -48.05 -4.13 -20.15
N LYS A 231 -49.07 -4.72 -19.52
CA LYS A 231 -50.48 -4.29 -19.64
C LYS A 231 -50.92 -3.47 -18.43
N VAL A 232 -51.81 -2.51 -18.66
CA VAL A 232 -52.46 -1.72 -17.58
C VAL A 232 -53.97 -1.96 -17.57
N LEU A 233 -54.60 -1.68 -16.43
CA LEU A 233 -56.05 -1.71 -16.27
C LEU A 233 -56.64 -0.35 -16.65
N THR A 234 -57.56 -0.36 -17.61
CA THR A 234 -58.35 0.81 -18.01
C THR A 234 -59.83 0.49 -17.91
N TYR A 235 -60.65 1.48 -17.58
CA TYR A 235 -62.11 1.32 -17.57
C TYR A 235 -62.69 1.54 -18.98
N ASP A 236 -63.41 0.54 -19.49
CA ASP A 236 -64.19 0.66 -20.73
C ASP A 236 -65.65 0.97 -20.37
N SER A 237 -66.08 2.20 -20.67
CA SER A 237 -67.43 2.68 -20.38
C SER A 237 -68.50 2.05 -21.27
N ASN A 238 -68.16 1.49 -22.43
CA ASN A 238 -69.13 0.84 -23.32
C ASN A 238 -69.45 -0.59 -22.84
N LEU A 239 -68.48 -1.25 -22.20
CA LEU A 239 -68.62 -2.62 -21.67
C LEU A 239 -68.88 -2.64 -20.16
N ASP A 240 -68.95 -1.46 -19.53
CA ASP A 240 -69.03 -1.22 -18.09
C ASP A 240 -68.12 -2.13 -17.24
N LYS A 241 -66.87 -2.31 -17.67
CA LYS A 241 -65.92 -3.19 -16.99
C LYS A 241 -64.48 -2.69 -17.09
N LEU A 242 -63.63 -3.20 -16.21
CA LEU A 242 -62.18 -3.01 -16.32
C LEU A 242 -61.66 -3.93 -17.42
N VAL A 243 -60.92 -3.37 -18.37
CA VAL A 243 -60.26 -4.10 -19.46
C VAL A 243 -58.76 -3.86 -19.41
N TYR A 244 -58.00 -4.90 -19.77
CA TYR A 244 -56.56 -4.75 -19.99
C TYR A 244 -56.34 -4.07 -21.34
N THR A 245 -55.66 -2.94 -21.34
CA THR A 245 -55.18 -2.31 -22.57
C THR A 245 -53.66 -2.33 -22.59
N THR A 246 -53.11 -2.42 -23.80
CA THR A 246 -51.70 -2.09 -24.03
C THR A 246 -51.63 -0.59 -24.16
N ILE A 247 -51.17 0.14 -23.14
CA ILE A 247 -50.83 1.54 -23.35
C ILE A 247 -49.60 1.57 -24.25
N SER A 248 -49.78 2.00 -25.49
CA SER A 248 -48.67 2.41 -26.34
C SER A 248 -48.02 3.63 -25.68
N GLY A 249 -46.85 3.43 -25.06
CA GLY A 249 -46.08 4.49 -24.39
C GLY A 249 -45.72 4.26 -22.92
N ILE A 250 -46.22 3.21 -22.26
CA ILE A 250 -45.72 2.80 -20.94
C ILE A 250 -44.91 1.52 -21.10
N THR A 251 -43.65 1.69 -21.43
CA THR A 251 -42.64 0.66 -21.20
C THR A 251 -42.39 0.65 -19.70
N VAL A 252 -42.82 -0.40 -18.99
CA VAL A 252 -42.35 -0.64 -17.62
C VAL A 252 -40.89 -1.10 -17.73
N SER A 253 -40.01 -0.12 -17.99
CA SER A 253 -38.59 -0.33 -18.21
C SER A 253 -37.86 -0.14 -16.88
N GLY A 254 -38.06 -1.08 -15.96
CA GLY A 254 -37.00 -1.39 -15.02
C GLY A 254 -35.93 -2.12 -15.82
N VAL A 255 -34.90 -1.40 -16.25
CA VAL A 255 -33.74 -2.02 -16.88
C VAL A 255 -33.02 -2.87 -15.84
N SER A 256 -33.17 -4.19 -15.95
CA SER A 256 -32.48 -5.15 -15.08
C SER A 256 -30.98 -5.24 -15.39
N ASP A 257 -30.61 -4.84 -16.61
CA ASP A 257 -29.24 -4.77 -17.11
C ASP A 257 -28.86 -3.31 -17.36
N HIS A 258 -27.71 -2.89 -16.83
CA HIS A 258 -27.21 -1.53 -16.95
C HIS A 258 -26.91 -1.14 -18.40
N GLY A 259 -26.61 -2.11 -19.28
CA GLY A 259 -26.35 -1.86 -20.69
C GLY A 259 -27.54 -1.30 -21.48
N GLN A 260 -28.75 -1.34 -20.92
CA GLN A 260 -29.98 -0.81 -21.52
C GLN A 260 -30.31 0.62 -21.06
N LEU A 261 -29.53 1.20 -20.15
CA LEU A 261 -29.65 2.61 -19.76
C LEU A 261 -29.10 3.51 -20.87
N ILE A 262 -29.95 4.41 -21.37
CA ILE A 262 -29.54 5.50 -22.27
C ILE A 262 -28.96 6.66 -21.46
N GLY A 263 -28.04 7.43 -22.05
CA GLY A 263 -27.40 8.58 -21.38
C GLY A 263 -26.21 8.25 -20.48
N LEU A 264 -25.78 6.98 -20.37
CA LEU A 264 -24.58 6.61 -19.60
C LEU A 264 -23.26 7.16 -20.15
N LEU A 265 -23.27 7.68 -21.38
CA LEU A 265 -22.12 8.36 -21.99
C LEU A 265 -22.13 9.88 -21.71
N ASP A 266 -23.21 10.40 -21.15
CA ASP A 266 -23.32 11.81 -20.81
C ASP A 266 -22.48 12.07 -19.56
N ASP A 267 -21.59 13.05 -19.63
CA ASP A 267 -20.69 13.41 -18.53
C ASP A 267 -21.35 14.47 -17.63
N ASP A 268 -22.55 14.17 -17.17
CA ASP A 268 -23.38 15.03 -16.31
C ASP A 268 -23.04 14.87 -14.81
N HIS A 269 -22.19 13.90 -14.47
CA HIS A 269 -21.70 13.65 -13.11
C HIS A 269 -20.20 13.95 -12.98
N LYS A 270 -19.87 15.25 -12.88
CA LYS A 270 -18.50 15.76 -12.81
C LYS A 270 -17.65 15.29 -11.61
N GLN A 271 -18.30 14.67 -10.63
CA GLN A 271 -17.67 14.14 -9.42
C GLN A 271 -16.86 12.84 -9.66
N TYR A 272 -17.02 12.17 -10.80
CA TYR A 272 -16.34 10.90 -11.09
C TYR A 272 -15.22 11.06 -12.13
N ILE A 273 -14.22 10.20 -12.07
CA ILE A 273 -13.19 10.10 -13.12
C ILE A 273 -13.80 9.49 -14.39
N LEU A 274 -13.37 9.96 -15.56
CA LEU A 274 -13.78 9.36 -16.84
C LEU A 274 -13.03 8.05 -17.08
N VAL A 275 -13.70 7.07 -17.69
CA VAL A 275 -13.10 5.77 -18.06
C VAL A 275 -11.86 5.92 -18.94
N ASN A 276 -11.81 6.96 -19.79
CA ASN A 276 -10.67 7.24 -20.65
C ASN A 276 -9.53 8.02 -19.94
N GLY A 277 -9.68 8.33 -18.64
CA GLY A 277 -8.69 9.05 -17.85
C GLY A 277 -8.49 10.53 -18.23
N SER A 278 -9.34 11.11 -19.10
CA SER A 278 -9.15 12.49 -19.58
C SER A 278 -9.49 13.58 -18.56
N ARG A 279 -10.15 13.23 -17.45
CA ARG A 279 -10.46 14.15 -16.34
C ARG A 279 -9.39 14.01 -15.27
N ALA A 280 -8.88 15.13 -14.77
CA ALA A 280 -7.98 15.15 -13.61
C ALA A 280 -8.75 15.04 -12.29
N PHE A 281 -8.11 14.52 -11.25
CA PHE A 281 -8.63 14.60 -9.89
C PHE A 281 -8.60 16.05 -9.40
N THR A 282 -9.65 16.49 -8.71
CA THR A 282 -9.75 17.86 -8.16
C THR A 282 -9.08 17.99 -6.78
N GLY A 283 -8.49 16.91 -6.26
CA GLY A 283 -7.80 16.84 -4.99
C GLY A 283 -6.82 15.66 -4.94
N GLU A 284 -6.07 15.55 -3.84
CA GLU A 284 -5.15 14.44 -3.61
C GLU A 284 -5.89 13.11 -3.47
N VAL A 285 -5.32 12.05 -4.04
CA VAL A 285 -5.87 10.69 -4.00
C VAL A 285 -4.89 9.77 -3.29
N GLU A 286 -5.29 9.27 -2.13
CA GLU A 286 -4.52 8.25 -1.40
C GLU A 286 -4.64 6.89 -2.10
N GLY A 287 -3.60 6.06 -1.99
CA GLY A 287 -3.53 4.76 -2.66
C GLY A 287 -2.75 3.73 -1.87
N ILE A 288 -2.84 2.47 -2.32
CA ILE A 288 -2.11 1.33 -1.74
C ILE A 288 -0.87 0.99 -2.58
N TYR A 289 0.08 0.24 -2.00
CA TYR A 289 1.24 -0.24 -2.75
C TYR A 289 0.79 -1.08 -3.97
N PRO A 290 1.26 -0.76 -5.18
CA PRO A 290 0.84 -1.43 -6.40
C PRO A 290 1.37 -2.88 -6.44
N THR A 291 0.48 -3.82 -6.75
CA THR A 291 0.82 -5.26 -6.92
C THR A 291 0.58 -5.77 -8.34
N LYS A 292 -0.02 -4.95 -9.22
CA LYS A 292 -0.36 -5.30 -10.61
C LYS A 292 0.20 -4.26 -11.58
N SER A 293 0.49 -4.69 -12.80
CA SER A 293 1.08 -3.83 -13.85
C SER A 293 0.24 -2.61 -14.24
N GLY A 294 -1.08 -2.64 -14.02
CA GLY A 294 -1.99 -1.54 -14.36
C GLY A 294 -2.37 -0.65 -13.16
N SER A 295 -1.74 -0.84 -12.00
CA SER A 295 -2.04 -0.05 -10.82
C SER A 295 -1.57 1.39 -10.97
N LEU A 296 -2.39 2.35 -10.53
CA LEU A 296 -1.91 3.69 -10.20
C LEU A 296 -0.91 3.58 -9.04
N VAL A 297 0.15 4.39 -9.09
CA VAL A 297 1.24 4.35 -8.11
C VAL A 297 1.15 5.56 -7.18
N THR A 298 1.34 5.36 -5.88
CA THR A 298 1.47 6.46 -4.94
C THR A 298 2.80 7.17 -5.14
N LYS A 299 2.87 8.46 -4.77
CA LYS A 299 4.13 9.20 -4.74
C LYS A 299 5.18 8.47 -3.88
N GLN A 300 4.79 7.99 -2.70
CA GLN A 300 5.67 7.22 -1.81
C GLN A 300 6.22 5.95 -2.49
N TYR A 301 5.41 5.20 -3.25
CA TYR A 301 5.91 4.03 -3.97
C TYR A 301 6.98 4.40 -5.00
N VAL A 302 6.75 5.47 -5.76
CA VAL A 302 7.72 5.96 -6.75
C VAL A 302 9.00 6.43 -6.05
N ASP A 303 8.85 7.19 -4.97
CA ASP A 303 9.97 7.66 -4.16
C ASP A 303 10.74 6.50 -3.54
N ASP A 304 10.07 5.45 -3.06
CA ASP A 304 10.68 4.26 -2.49
C ASP A 304 11.34 3.38 -3.55
N VAL A 305 10.77 3.24 -4.74
CA VAL A 305 11.40 2.51 -5.86
C VAL A 305 12.64 3.26 -6.33
N LEU A 306 12.59 4.58 -6.38
CA LEU A 306 13.74 5.42 -6.73
C LEU A 306 14.78 5.46 -5.59
N ALA A 307 14.35 5.45 -4.34
CA ALA A 307 15.21 5.41 -3.15
C ALA A 307 15.80 4.01 -2.89
N SER A 308 15.12 2.93 -3.26
CA SER A 308 15.60 1.54 -3.19
C SER A 308 16.55 1.19 -4.33
N LYS A 309 16.59 1.99 -5.41
CA LYS A 309 17.77 2.09 -6.29
C LYS A 309 18.94 2.85 -5.64
N GLY A 310 18.81 3.23 -4.37
CA GLY A 310 19.89 3.32 -3.39
C GLY A 310 20.69 4.62 -3.34
N ALA A 311 20.85 5.34 -4.45
CA ALA A 311 21.96 6.28 -4.55
C ALA A 311 21.66 7.62 -5.21
N ILE A 312 20.41 7.91 -5.53
CA ILE A 312 20.00 9.27 -5.94
C ILE A 312 18.88 9.74 -5.01
N ARG A 313 18.94 10.99 -4.57
CA ARG A 313 17.81 11.72 -3.99
C ARG A 313 17.59 12.96 -4.83
N TYR A 314 16.35 13.40 -4.95
CA TYR A 314 16.00 14.64 -5.64
C TYR A 314 14.84 15.29 -4.90
N GLY A 315 14.63 16.56 -5.17
CA GLY A 315 13.51 17.30 -4.62
C GLY A 315 13.40 18.68 -5.23
N ARG A 316 12.32 19.35 -4.86
CA ARG A 316 11.99 20.70 -5.28
C ARG A 316 11.52 21.45 -4.06
N GLU A 317 12.25 22.48 -3.66
CA GLU A 317 11.90 23.33 -2.53
C GLU A 317 11.35 24.67 -3.01
N HIS A 318 10.26 25.12 -2.40
CA HIS A 318 9.71 26.44 -2.64
C HIS A 318 10.51 27.48 -1.85
N LEU A 319 10.88 28.59 -2.50
CA LEU A 319 11.58 29.71 -1.86
C LEU A 319 10.61 30.87 -1.62
N THR A 320 10.84 31.58 -0.52
CA THR A 320 10.04 32.73 -0.11
C THR A 320 10.81 34.03 -0.35
N TYR A 321 10.06 35.10 -0.58
CA TYR A 321 10.59 36.46 -0.67
C TYR A 321 11.46 36.79 0.55
N ASN A 322 12.65 37.33 0.30
CA ASN A 322 13.73 37.62 1.23
C ASN A 322 14.48 36.41 1.82
N ASP A 323 14.28 35.19 1.31
CA ASP A 323 15.14 34.09 1.71
C ASP A 323 16.60 34.37 1.32
N THR A 324 17.53 34.02 2.22
CA THR A 324 18.98 34.14 2.01
C THR A 324 19.66 32.78 2.02
N TYR A 325 18.96 31.75 2.49
CA TYR A 325 19.37 30.37 2.45
C TYR A 325 18.15 29.46 2.50
N ILE A 326 18.33 28.19 2.13
CA ILE A 326 17.37 27.12 2.41
C ILE A 326 18.11 25.87 2.90
N ASP A 327 17.51 25.21 3.88
CA ASP A 327 17.96 23.89 4.36
C ASP A 327 17.18 22.80 3.64
N VAL A 328 17.89 21.98 2.87
CA VAL A 328 17.34 20.82 2.18
C VAL A 328 17.48 19.60 3.07
N SER A 329 16.37 18.95 3.39
CA SER A 329 16.35 17.71 4.18
C SER A 329 16.02 16.51 3.30
N PHE A 330 16.76 15.42 3.45
CA PHE A 330 16.47 14.17 2.77
C PHE A 330 15.37 13.41 3.52
N HIS A 331 14.43 12.84 2.77
CA HIS A 331 13.40 11.96 3.34
C HIS A 331 14.00 10.71 4.00
N SER A 332 15.14 10.24 3.49
CA SER A 332 15.93 9.15 4.08
C SER A 332 17.41 9.51 4.12
N PRO A 333 18.13 9.17 5.21
CA PRO A 333 19.57 9.44 5.31
C PRO A 333 20.36 8.75 4.19
N LEU A 334 21.42 9.41 3.71
CA LEU A 334 22.45 8.80 2.88
C LEU A 334 23.44 8.01 3.74
N ASN A 335 24.13 7.05 3.12
CA ASN A 335 25.13 6.22 3.81
C ASN A 335 26.44 6.97 4.13
N SER A 336 26.65 8.15 3.55
CA SER A 336 27.86 8.97 3.70
C SER A 336 27.56 10.45 3.44
N THR A 337 28.40 11.34 3.98
CA THR A 337 28.41 12.78 3.65
C THR A 337 29.13 13.10 2.35
N ASP A 338 29.83 12.11 1.78
CA ASP A 338 30.47 12.19 0.48
C ASP A 338 29.42 11.88 -0.61
N TYR A 339 28.77 12.92 -1.12
CA TYR A 339 27.81 12.85 -2.23
C TYR A 339 27.94 14.07 -3.14
N SER A 340 27.64 13.91 -4.42
CA SER A 340 27.59 15.02 -5.38
C SER A 340 26.22 15.69 -5.32
N ILE A 341 26.17 17.01 -5.54
CA ILE A 341 24.93 17.80 -5.51
C ILE A 341 24.83 18.58 -6.82
N LEU A 342 23.71 18.42 -7.52
CA LEU A 342 23.28 19.23 -8.64
C LEU A 342 22.12 20.11 -8.16
N ILE A 343 22.19 21.40 -8.47
CA ILE A 343 21.19 22.39 -8.10
C ILE A 343 20.83 23.18 -9.35
N SER A 344 19.54 23.47 -9.52
CA SER A 344 19.06 24.47 -10.47
C SER A 344 17.97 25.30 -9.80
N LEU A 345 17.93 26.59 -10.14
CA LEU A 345 16.92 27.50 -9.67
C LEU A 345 15.97 27.80 -10.83
N GLU A 346 14.67 27.65 -10.58
CA GLU A 346 13.62 27.87 -11.56
C GLU A 346 12.67 28.95 -11.05
N LYS A 347 12.22 29.84 -11.93
CA LYS A 347 11.15 30.80 -11.67
C LYS A 347 10.06 30.59 -12.71
N GLU A 348 8.82 30.46 -12.26
CA GLU A 348 7.69 30.16 -13.16
C GLU A 348 7.25 31.38 -14.00
N THR A 349 7.63 32.59 -13.58
CA THR A 349 7.23 33.86 -14.19
C THR A 349 8.44 34.70 -14.59
N SER A 350 8.40 35.32 -15.78
CA SER A 350 9.43 36.25 -16.25
C SER A 350 9.16 37.67 -15.69
N PRO A 351 10.19 38.48 -15.36
CA PRO A 351 11.63 38.26 -15.55
C PRO A 351 12.29 37.43 -14.43
N ILE A 352 13.39 36.75 -14.79
CA ILE A 352 14.19 35.90 -13.91
C ILE A 352 15.38 36.71 -13.39
N SER A 353 15.60 36.70 -12.08
CA SER A 353 16.81 37.23 -11.45
C SER A 353 17.83 36.11 -11.24
N GLU A 354 19.11 36.43 -11.46
CA GLU A 354 20.20 35.46 -11.31
C GLU A 354 20.79 35.52 -9.90
N PHE A 355 20.82 34.38 -9.21
CA PHE A 355 21.44 34.23 -7.89
C PHE A 355 22.60 33.25 -7.99
N SER A 356 23.79 33.67 -7.55
CA SER A 356 24.86 32.72 -7.26
C SER A 356 24.59 32.03 -5.93
N TYR A 357 25.11 30.83 -5.72
CA TYR A 357 24.90 30.09 -4.48
C TYR A 357 26.15 29.34 -4.01
N THR A 358 26.17 29.02 -2.73
CA THR A 358 27.20 28.17 -2.11
C THR A 358 26.55 27.09 -1.26
N ILE A 359 27.12 25.88 -1.28
CA ILE A 359 26.62 24.76 -0.50
C ILE A 359 27.45 24.63 0.77
N THR A 360 26.76 24.53 1.90
CA THR A 360 27.36 24.36 3.24
C THR A 360 26.61 23.28 4.02
N ASN A 361 27.11 22.91 5.20
CA ASN A 361 26.45 21.98 6.12
C ASN A 361 26.01 20.65 5.47
N LYS A 362 26.85 20.05 4.62
CA LYS A 362 26.57 18.72 4.06
C LYS A 362 26.60 17.66 5.17
N THR A 363 25.45 17.05 5.40
CA THR A 363 25.26 15.94 6.34
C THR A 363 24.62 14.76 5.60
N ILE A 364 24.56 13.60 6.27
CA ILE A 364 23.83 12.44 5.75
C ILE A 364 22.32 12.69 5.62
N ASN A 365 21.79 13.73 6.26
CA ASN A 365 20.36 14.05 6.29
C ASN A 365 19.99 15.23 5.39
N GLY A 366 20.95 15.89 4.74
CA GLY A 366 20.68 17.11 4.00
C GLY A 366 21.87 18.03 3.83
N PHE A 367 21.63 19.20 3.22
CA PHE A 367 22.61 20.25 3.01
C PHE A 367 21.95 21.64 3.03
N ARG A 368 22.75 22.70 3.19
CA ARG A 368 22.28 24.09 3.11
C ARG A 368 22.75 24.76 1.83
N VAL A 369 21.85 25.48 1.17
CA VAL A 369 22.17 26.38 0.05
C VAL A 369 22.09 27.81 0.53
N ASN A 370 23.18 28.57 0.44
CA ASN A 370 23.19 30.01 0.73
C ASN A 370 23.23 30.78 -0.59
N PHE A 371 22.33 31.73 -0.76
CA PHE A 371 22.24 32.58 -1.96
C PHE A 371 23.11 33.82 -1.82
N SER A 372 23.56 34.39 -2.95
CA SER A 372 24.39 35.60 -2.97
C SER A 372 23.64 36.88 -2.62
N GLY A 373 22.31 36.81 -2.51
CA GLY A 373 21.41 37.93 -2.19
C GLY A 373 20.06 37.42 -1.69
N TYR A 374 19.12 38.36 -1.48
CA TYR A 374 17.75 38.06 -1.09
C TYR A 374 16.94 37.55 -2.28
N ILE A 375 16.23 36.44 -2.13
CA ILE A 375 15.24 36.00 -3.11
C ILE A 375 14.19 37.10 -3.29
N ASP A 376 13.96 37.51 -4.53
CA ASP A 376 13.21 38.73 -4.86
C ASP A 376 11.73 38.48 -5.20
N ASP A 377 11.29 37.21 -5.17
CA ASP A 377 9.93 36.80 -5.49
C ASP A 377 9.56 35.49 -4.76
N ASN A 378 8.26 35.22 -4.58
CA ASN A 378 7.78 33.93 -4.07
C ASN A 378 7.66 32.87 -5.17
N ASP A 379 7.89 33.19 -6.44
CA ASP A 379 7.72 32.24 -7.56
C ASP A 379 8.97 31.39 -7.86
N TYR A 380 9.94 31.34 -6.94
CA TYR A 380 11.17 30.57 -7.13
C TYR A 380 11.10 29.17 -6.51
N TYR A 381 11.70 28.23 -7.24
CA TYR A 381 11.85 26.85 -6.82
C TYR A 381 13.29 26.39 -6.98
N LEU A 382 13.83 25.81 -5.91
CA LEU A 382 15.12 25.14 -5.90
C LEU A 382 14.93 23.68 -6.28
N ASN A 383 15.29 23.31 -7.51
CA ASN A 383 15.37 21.92 -7.93
C ASN A 383 16.74 21.37 -7.56
N TRP A 384 16.77 20.23 -6.85
CA TRP A 384 18.02 19.62 -6.40
C TRP A 384 18.05 18.12 -6.69
N GLN A 385 19.24 17.61 -6.91
CA GLN A 385 19.54 16.20 -7.03
C GLN A 385 20.86 15.91 -6.33
N VAL A 386 20.92 14.86 -5.52
CA VAL A 386 22.15 14.36 -4.92
C VAL A 386 22.38 12.92 -5.32
N ALA A 387 23.64 12.58 -5.56
CA ALA A 387 24.07 11.22 -5.86
C ALA A 387 25.12 10.78 -4.84
N ALA A 388 24.89 9.65 -4.17
CA ALA A 388 25.85 9.05 -3.25
C ALA A 388 27.17 8.78 -4.00
N SER A 389 28.31 9.13 -3.38
CA SER A 389 29.64 8.82 -3.92
C SER A 389 29.74 7.31 -4.16
N GLY A 390 29.95 6.92 -5.42
CA GLY A 390 29.96 5.51 -5.86
C GLY A 390 28.98 5.18 -7.00
N ILE A 391 27.95 6.00 -7.26
CA ILE A 391 27.32 6.00 -8.59
C ILE A 391 28.12 6.93 -9.47
N ALA A 392 29.05 6.32 -10.18
CA ALA A 392 29.78 6.91 -11.29
C ALA A 392 28.79 7.59 -12.26
N GLN A 393 28.67 8.91 -12.18
CA GLN A 393 28.35 9.69 -13.36
C GLN A 393 29.59 9.62 -14.25
N GLY A 394 29.55 8.70 -15.22
CA GLY A 394 30.62 8.47 -16.18
C GLY A 394 31.35 7.17 -15.92
N ASN A 395 31.26 6.25 -16.88
CA ASN A 395 32.08 5.04 -16.99
C ASN A 395 33.56 5.40 -17.22
N CYS A 396 34.20 6.07 -16.27
CA CYS A 396 35.64 6.29 -16.26
C CYS A 396 36.23 5.56 -15.05
N LEU A 397 37.19 4.68 -15.32
CA LEU A 397 38.08 4.10 -14.32
C LEU A 397 38.79 5.26 -13.59
N GLY A 398 38.33 5.61 -12.39
CA GLY A 398 38.84 6.75 -11.63
C GLY A 398 40.21 6.51 -10.98
N GLU A 399 40.52 5.26 -10.62
CA GLU A 399 41.83 4.87 -10.09
C GLU A 399 41.95 3.34 -10.09
N VAL A 400 43.00 2.77 -10.69
CA VAL A 400 43.39 1.37 -10.42
C VAL A 400 44.31 1.41 -9.20
N LYS A 401 43.75 1.27 -8.01
CA LYS A 401 44.55 1.16 -6.79
C LYS A 401 45.23 -0.20 -6.72
N ASP A 402 46.39 -0.25 -6.05
CA ASP A 402 47.07 -1.49 -5.68
C ASP A 402 46.08 -2.43 -4.98
N ASP A 403 45.65 -3.45 -5.71
CA ASP A 403 44.83 -4.52 -5.18
C ASP A 403 45.73 -5.43 -4.31
N LYS A 404 45.56 -5.33 -2.99
CA LYS A 404 46.30 -6.14 -2.02
C LYS A 404 45.66 -7.52 -1.79
N SER A 405 44.51 -7.79 -2.41
CA SER A 405 43.72 -9.01 -2.26
C SER A 405 43.06 -9.33 -3.61
N PRO A 406 43.66 -10.15 -4.50
CA PRO A 406 43.29 -10.19 -5.92
C PRO A 406 41.78 -10.42 -6.14
N GLU A 407 41.06 -9.35 -6.44
CA GLU A 407 39.69 -9.37 -6.95
C GLU A 407 39.69 -9.32 -8.49
N LEU A 408 40.78 -8.82 -9.08
CA LEU A 408 41.01 -8.83 -10.53
C LEU A 408 41.95 -9.97 -10.93
N GLY A 409 41.48 -11.21 -10.80
CA GLY A 409 42.12 -12.39 -11.37
C GLY A 409 41.62 -12.66 -12.79
N GLY A 410 42.47 -12.53 -13.81
CA GLY A 410 42.16 -12.84 -15.21
C GLY A 410 42.58 -11.74 -16.20
N ASP A 411 42.32 -11.97 -17.50
CA ASP A 411 42.57 -10.98 -18.55
C ASP A 411 41.55 -9.84 -18.47
N LEU A 412 42.02 -8.59 -18.59
CA LEU A 412 41.15 -7.42 -18.71
C LEU A 412 40.50 -7.40 -20.11
N LEU A 413 39.21 -7.74 -20.20
CA LEU A 413 38.44 -7.67 -21.44
C LEU A 413 37.91 -6.25 -21.68
N LEU A 414 38.43 -5.57 -22.70
CA LEU A 414 38.05 -4.19 -23.05
C LEU A 414 37.02 -4.09 -24.19
N GLY A 415 36.63 -5.23 -24.79
CA GLY A 415 35.72 -5.25 -25.94
C GLY A 415 36.25 -4.45 -27.13
N GLU A 416 35.46 -3.48 -27.60
CA GLU A 416 35.82 -2.60 -28.72
C GLU A 416 36.63 -1.35 -28.28
N HIS A 417 36.90 -1.20 -26.99
CA HIS A 417 37.60 -0.04 -26.44
C HIS A 417 39.11 -0.26 -26.37
N GLY A 418 39.89 0.78 -26.66
CA GLY A 418 41.34 0.80 -26.49
C GLY A 418 41.77 1.40 -25.15
N ILE A 419 42.99 1.09 -24.70
CA ILE A 419 43.64 1.82 -23.61
C ILE A 419 44.35 3.03 -24.22
N GLU A 420 43.93 4.23 -23.83
CA GLU A 420 44.72 5.44 -24.07
C GLU A 420 45.73 5.59 -22.93
N LEU A 421 47.01 5.47 -23.27
CA LEU A 421 48.10 5.68 -22.31
C LEU A 421 48.48 7.16 -22.34
N ASP A 422 48.43 7.83 -21.19
CA ASP A 422 48.96 9.18 -21.08
C ASP A 422 50.46 9.16 -21.39
N THR A 423 50.82 9.89 -22.45
CA THR A 423 52.19 10.02 -22.94
C THR A 423 52.85 11.31 -22.47
N THR A 424 52.17 12.08 -21.61
CA THR A 424 52.69 13.29 -21.02
C THR A 424 53.67 12.93 -19.90
N PRO A 425 54.96 13.30 -19.99
CA PRO A 425 55.90 13.02 -18.92
C PRO A 425 55.46 13.73 -17.64
N SER A 426 55.32 12.99 -16.55
CA SER A 426 54.95 13.53 -15.23
C SER A 426 55.90 14.66 -14.82
N GLY A 427 55.42 15.91 -14.78
CA GLY A 427 56.27 17.07 -14.47
C GLY A 427 56.63 17.14 -12.98
N ASN A 428 57.70 16.47 -12.56
CA ASN A 428 58.23 16.56 -11.20
C ASN A 428 59.44 17.50 -11.15
N PHE A 429 59.48 18.36 -10.13
CA PHE A 429 60.65 19.19 -9.85
C PHE A 429 61.63 18.42 -8.95
N ILE A 430 62.81 18.09 -9.47
CA ILE A 430 63.92 17.54 -8.67
C ILE A 430 65.14 18.42 -8.88
N HIS A 431 65.73 18.89 -7.77
CA HIS A 431 66.95 19.70 -7.75
C HIS A 431 66.93 20.92 -8.72
N GLY A 432 65.77 21.58 -8.87
CA GLY A 432 65.62 22.79 -9.69
C GLY A 432 65.36 22.56 -11.19
N TYR A 433 65.29 21.31 -11.65
CA TYR A 433 64.93 20.96 -13.02
C TYR A 433 63.57 20.25 -13.07
N THR A 434 62.74 20.54 -14.07
CA THR A 434 61.58 19.70 -14.35
C THR A 434 62.06 18.44 -15.07
N ILE A 435 61.84 17.30 -14.42
CA ILE A 435 62.07 15.98 -14.99
C ILE A 435 60.73 15.26 -15.07
N GLY A 436 60.61 14.33 -16.00
CA GLY A 436 59.38 13.56 -16.12
C GLY A 436 59.53 12.31 -16.96
N TYR A 437 58.59 11.39 -16.79
CA TYR A 437 58.53 10.17 -17.58
C TYR A 437 57.09 9.67 -17.72
N SER A 438 56.86 8.89 -18.77
CA SER A 438 55.64 8.13 -19.03
C SER A 438 55.99 6.88 -19.83
N GLY A 439 55.53 5.68 -19.43
CA GLY A 439 55.84 4.44 -20.13
C GLY A 439 55.94 3.23 -19.21
N ASN A 440 56.57 2.15 -19.67
CA ASN A 440 56.76 0.93 -18.89
C ASN A 440 57.94 1.09 -17.93
N PHE A 441 57.69 0.94 -16.63
CA PHE A 441 58.71 1.04 -15.58
C PHE A 441 58.57 -0.08 -14.55
N SER A 442 59.67 -0.43 -13.90
CA SER A 442 59.66 -1.33 -12.73
C SER A 442 60.76 -0.96 -11.75
N TYR A 443 60.76 -1.61 -10.59
CA TYR A 443 61.85 -1.52 -9.64
C TYR A 443 62.85 -2.66 -9.87
N VAL A 444 64.14 -2.34 -9.89
CA VAL A 444 65.26 -3.29 -10.05
C VAL A 444 66.37 -2.96 -9.08
N ASN A 445 67.27 -3.93 -8.82
CA ASN A 445 68.48 -3.65 -8.04
C ASN A 445 69.54 -2.98 -8.92
N VAL A 446 69.95 -1.76 -8.53
CA VAL A 446 71.01 -0.98 -9.18
C VAL A 446 72.25 -1.01 -8.29
N ASP A 447 73.35 -1.52 -8.81
CA ASP A 447 74.63 -1.59 -8.09
C ASP A 447 75.47 -0.32 -8.29
N TRP A 448 75.27 0.41 -9.40
CA TRP A 448 76.02 1.62 -9.69
C TRP A 448 75.25 2.56 -10.62
N ASN A 449 75.02 3.79 -10.15
CA ASN A 449 74.47 4.90 -10.93
C ASN A 449 74.91 6.24 -10.33
N ASP A 450 76.03 6.77 -10.81
CA ASP A 450 76.55 8.09 -10.37
C ASP A 450 76.01 9.24 -11.23
N THR A 451 75.37 8.93 -12.36
CA THR A 451 74.81 9.95 -13.26
C THR A 451 73.40 10.38 -12.86
N GLY A 452 72.69 9.54 -12.10
CA GLY A 452 71.36 9.82 -11.58
C GLY A 452 70.27 9.65 -12.64
N PHE A 453 69.32 10.59 -12.68
CA PHE A 453 68.16 10.51 -13.58
C PHE A 453 68.55 10.50 -15.06
N ALA A 454 67.89 9.61 -15.81
CA ALA A 454 68.09 9.31 -17.23
C ALA A 454 69.45 8.68 -17.59
N CYS A 455 70.14 8.08 -16.62
CA CYS A 455 71.33 7.27 -16.85
C CYS A 455 70.96 5.99 -17.64
N PRO A 456 71.62 5.66 -18.77
CA PRO A 456 71.48 4.38 -19.43
C PRO A 456 72.04 3.27 -18.56
N LEU A 457 71.28 2.19 -18.39
CA LEU A 457 71.64 1.04 -17.55
C LEU A 457 71.72 -0.24 -18.36
N HIS A 458 72.72 -1.07 -18.05
CA HIS A 458 72.85 -2.44 -18.53
C HIS A 458 72.70 -3.43 -17.38
N VAL A 459 72.35 -4.66 -17.73
CA VAL A 459 72.28 -5.77 -16.78
C VAL A 459 73.64 -6.47 -16.69
N LYS A 460 74.06 -6.78 -15.46
CA LYS A 460 75.23 -7.60 -15.15
C LYS A 460 74.89 -9.08 -15.10
N THR A 461 75.91 -9.94 -15.02
CA THR A 461 75.77 -11.39 -14.83
C THR A 461 74.98 -11.78 -13.57
N ASN A 462 74.94 -10.93 -12.54
CA ASN A 462 74.16 -11.15 -11.32
C ASN A 462 72.70 -10.68 -11.43
N GLY A 463 72.26 -10.16 -12.59
CA GLY A 463 70.92 -9.63 -12.81
C GLY A 463 70.69 -8.22 -12.26
N HIS A 464 71.70 -7.59 -11.67
CA HIS A 464 71.64 -6.20 -11.19
C HIS A 464 72.04 -5.23 -12.30
N PHE A 465 71.68 -3.96 -12.11
CA PHE A 465 71.84 -2.91 -13.11
C PHE A 465 73.01 -2.00 -12.77
N GLU A 466 73.75 -1.58 -13.79
CA GLU A 466 74.78 -0.54 -13.64
C GLU A 466 74.86 0.36 -14.88
N GLN A 467 75.48 1.53 -14.72
CA GLN A 467 75.57 2.54 -15.76
C GLN A 467 76.31 2.07 -17.02
N CYS A 468 75.75 2.37 -18.19
CA CYS A 468 76.33 2.01 -19.48
C CYS A 468 77.51 2.90 -19.86
N SER A 469 78.35 2.35 -20.73
CA SER A 469 79.39 3.11 -21.43
C SER A 469 79.64 2.50 -22.79
N ALA A 470 79.62 3.33 -23.84
CA ALA A 470 79.98 2.91 -25.19
C ALA A 470 81.49 3.01 -25.48
N ALA A 471 82.30 3.34 -24.47
CA ALA A 471 83.75 3.49 -24.61
C ALA A 471 84.42 2.18 -25.02
N SER A 472 85.50 2.31 -25.79
CA SER A 472 86.32 1.18 -26.22
C SER A 472 86.90 0.41 -25.03
N GLY A 473 86.85 -0.92 -25.10
CA GLY A 473 87.34 -1.82 -24.04
C GLY A 473 86.42 -1.96 -22.82
N THR A 474 85.19 -1.42 -22.84
CA THR A 474 84.20 -1.62 -21.78
C THR A 474 83.20 -2.72 -22.14
N PHE A 475 82.68 -3.44 -21.14
CA PHE A 475 81.66 -4.48 -21.29
C PHE A 475 80.33 -4.07 -20.65
N ARG A 476 80.01 -2.78 -20.71
CA ARG A 476 78.87 -2.16 -20.01
C ARG A 476 77.70 -1.83 -20.95
N MET A 477 77.44 -2.75 -21.88
CA MET A 477 76.42 -2.69 -22.93
C MET A 477 75.83 -4.10 -23.09
N PRO A 478 74.60 -4.28 -23.58
CA PRO A 478 73.64 -3.29 -24.10
C PRO A 478 72.95 -2.47 -23.00
N CYS A 479 72.58 -1.23 -23.32
CA CYS A 479 71.59 -0.48 -22.55
C CYS A 479 70.21 -1.08 -22.78
N ILE A 480 69.49 -1.36 -21.69
CA ILE A 480 68.13 -1.93 -21.75
C ILE A 480 67.10 -1.08 -21.00
N ALA A 481 67.55 -0.19 -20.10
CA ALA A 481 66.68 0.68 -19.32
C ALA A 481 67.34 2.04 -19.05
N LEU A 482 66.54 3.04 -18.69
CA LEU A 482 67.01 4.32 -18.14
C LEU A 482 66.68 4.43 -16.65
N ALA A 483 67.59 4.97 -15.85
CA ALA A 483 67.35 5.23 -14.44
C ALA A 483 66.32 6.35 -14.24
N LEU A 484 65.30 6.11 -13.40
CA LEU A 484 64.35 7.15 -12.97
C LEU A 484 64.68 7.71 -11.58
N GLU A 485 65.66 7.12 -10.89
CA GLU A 485 66.11 7.52 -9.57
C GLU A 485 67.65 7.48 -9.48
N GLU A 486 68.21 8.32 -8.62
CA GLU A 486 69.65 8.39 -8.37
C GLU A 486 70.11 7.36 -7.31
N GLY A 487 71.36 6.92 -7.43
CA GLY A 487 72.05 6.06 -6.48
C GLY A 487 71.83 4.57 -6.69
N ILE A 488 72.17 3.79 -5.66
CA ILE A 488 72.20 2.33 -5.66
C ILE A 488 71.04 1.72 -4.84
N GLY A 489 70.80 0.41 -4.97
CA GLY A 489 69.76 -0.34 -4.26
C GLY A 489 68.52 -0.62 -5.13
N TYR A 490 67.37 -0.85 -4.49
CA TYR A 490 66.11 -1.11 -5.20
C TYR A 490 65.54 0.21 -5.75
N LYS A 491 65.67 0.42 -7.07
CA LYS A 491 65.42 1.69 -7.74
C LYS A 491 64.49 1.54 -8.93
N LYS A 492 63.75 2.61 -9.23
CA LYS A 492 62.84 2.68 -10.36
C LYS A 492 63.59 2.91 -11.68
N VAL A 493 63.26 2.15 -12.70
CA VAL A 493 63.84 2.25 -14.05
C VAL A 493 62.76 2.25 -15.13
N LEU A 494 63.05 2.87 -16.28
CA LEU A 494 62.20 2.92 -17.46
C LEU A 494 62.68 1.91 -18.51
N TRP A 495 61.80 1.02 -18.95
CA TRP A 495 62.06 0.02 -19.99
C TRP A 495 61.77 0.55 -21.39
N ASN A 496 60.68 1.30 -21.53
CA ASN A 496 60.32 2.02 -22.76
C ASN A 496 59.41 3.21 -22.40
N GLY A 497 59.34 4.19 -23.28
CA GLY A 497 58.42 5.32 -23.15
C GLY A 497 59.08 6.67 -23.36
N ILE A 498 58.45 7.72 -22.87
CA ILE A 498 58.91 9.10 -23.04
C ILE A 498 59.56 9.55 -21.74
N ILE A 499 60.72 10.19 -21.85
CA ILE A 499 61.45 10.77 -20.72
C ILE A 499 61.86 12.20 -21.05
N ARG A 500 61.69 13.07 -20.06
CA ARG A 500 62.02 14.49 -20.10
C ARG A 500 63.10 14.82 -19.09
N LYS A 501 64.10 15.57 -19.53
CA LYS A 501 65.12 16.19 -18.66
C LYS A 501 65.45 17.58 -19.19
N ASP A 502 65.09 18.61 -18.43
CA ASP A 502 65.22 20.01 -18.87
C ASP A 502 66.65 20.48 -19.16
N SER A 503 67.67 19.79 -18.65
CA SER A 503 69.07 20.10 -18.97
C SER A 503 69.52 19.60 -20.35
N TRP A 504 68.68 18.85 -21.06
CA TRP A 504 68.95 18.44 -22.44
C TRP A 504 68.61 19.54 -23.45
N SER A 505 69.31 19.50 -24.58
CA SER A 505 69.21 20.47 -25.67
C SER A 505 69.32 19.80 -27.04
N TRP A 506 68.49 18.77 -27.27
CA TRP A 506 68.44 18.01 -28.52
C TRP A 506 67.73 18.78 -29.65
N THR A 507 67.94 18.35 -30.89
CA THR A 507 67.07 18.76 -32.00
C THR A 507 65.99 17.69 -32.20
N PRO A 508 64.69 18.03 -32.27
CA PRO A 508 63.65 17.05 -32.57
C PRO A 508 63.96 16.28 -33.87
N GLY A 509 63.92 14.95 -33.80
CA GLY A 509 64.34 14.05 -34.88
C GLY A 509 65.74 13.46 -34.73
N ASP A 510 66.57 13.98 -33.80
CA ASP A 510 67.91 13.43 -33.54
C ASP A 510 67.83 11.98 -33.05
N ILE A 511 68.70 11.13 -33.60
CA ILE A 511 68.89 9.76 -33.12
C ILE A 511 69.79 9.81 -31.88
N ILE A 512 69.34 9.16 -30.80
CA ILE A 512 70.06 9.15 -29.53
C ILE A 512 70.78 7.81 -29.35
N TYR A 513 72.05 7.91 -28.97
CA TYR A 513 72.95 6.80 -28.71
C TYR A 513 73.42 6.81 -27.26
N VAL A 514 73.90 5.66 -26.77
CA VAL A 514 74.72 5.62 -25.56
C VAL A 514 76.07 6.29 -25.83
N SER A 515 76.49 7.18 -24.93
CA SER A 515 77.75 7.92 -25.06
C SER A 515 78.96 7.07 -24.69
N THR A 516 80.13 7.46 -25.19
CA THR A 516 81.42 6.95 -24.69
C THR A 516 81.78 7.54 -23.33
N VAL A 517 81.04 8.54 -22.84
CA VAL A 517 81.10 9.01 -21.46
C VAL A 517 80.15 8.17 -20.62
N ASP A 518 80.64 7.64 -19.50
CA ASP A 518 79.88 6.78 -18.60
C ASP A 518 78.56 7.42 -18.17
N GLY A 519 77.47 6.66 -18.29
CA GLY A 519 76.13 7.07 -17.90
C GLY A 519 75.52 8.20 -18.74
N ALA A 520 76.15 8.62 -19.83
CA ALA A 520 75.66 9.72 -20.66
C ALA A 520 74.99 9.25 -21.96
N LEU A 521 74.10 10.10 -22.49
CA LEU A 521 73.47 9.96 -23.79
C LEU A 521 74.07 10.98 -24.77
N THR A 522 74.04 10.68 -26.06
CA THR A 522 74.58 11.55 -27.11
C THR A 522 73.75 11.46 -28.39
N ASN A 523 73.66 12.55 -29.17
CA ASN A 523 73.14 12.52 -30.53
C ASN A 523 74.25 12.31 -31.58
N ILE A 524 75.49 12.11 -31.15
CA ILE A 524 76.64 11.80 -32.01
C ILE A 524 76.93 10.32 -31.93
N LYS A 525 76.75 9.61 -33.05
CA LYS A 525 77.12 8.20 -33.17
C LYS A 525 78.60 7.99 -32.80
N PRO A 526 78.95 7.09 -31.87
CA PRO A 526 80.35 6.72 -31.62
C PRO A 526 81.05 6.25 -32.90
N THR A 527 82.32 6.61 -33.09
CA THR A 527 83.08 6.30 -34.33
C THR A 527 84.43 5.62 -34.08
N ILE A 528 84.86 5.48 -32.83
CA ILE A 528 86.19 4.95 -32.48
C ILE A 528 86.16 3.41 -32.57
N SER A 529 87.19 2.78 -33.14
CA SER A 529 87.31 1.31 -33.15
C SER A 529 87.35 0.77 -31.71
N GLY A 530 86.60 -0.30 -31.49
CA GLY A 530 86.36 -0.90 -30.18
C GLY A 530 85.20 -0.29 -29.39
N SER A 531 84.63 0.84 -29.83
CA SER A 531 83.41 1.40 -29.21
C SER A 531 82.15 0.64 -29.61
N TRP A 532 81.18 0.68 -28.71
CA TRP A 532 79.83 0.16 -28.95
C TRP A 532 78.97 1.23 -29.64
N VAL A 533 78.01 0.79 -30.46
CA VAL A 533 76.99 1.66 -31.04
C VAL A 533 75.64 1.03 -30.78
N GLN A 534 74.82 1.72 -29.99
CA GLN A 534 73.44 1.34 -29.77
C GLN A 534 72.56 2.58 -29.85
N VAL A 535 71.52 2.49 -30.68
CA VAL A 535 70.44 3.47 -30.71
C VAL A 535 69.47 3.16 -29.58
N ILE A 536 69.14 4.16 -28.78
CA ILE A 536 68.25 4.00 -27.62
C ILE A 536 66.95 4.80 -27.73
N GLY A 537 66.81 5.65 -28.75
CA GLY A 537 65.61 6.46 -28.94
C GLY A 537 65.80 7.59 -29.94
N ILE A 538 64.76 8.43 -30.04
CA ILE A 538 64.72 9.62 -30.89
C ILE A 538 64.28 10.82 -30.04
N ALA A 539 64.88 11.98 -30.25
CA ALA A 539 64.42 13.22 -29.64
C ALA A 539 63.08 13.67 -30.23
N ILE A 540 62.07 13.89 -29.39
CA ILE A 540 60.75 14.40 -29.80
C ILE A 540 60.56 15.88 -29.44
N ALA A 541 61.37 16.39 -28.52
CA ALA A 541 61.53 17.80 -28.20
C ALA A 541 62.97 18.05 -27.74
N ALA A 542 63.36 19.31 -27.53
CA ALA A 542 64.72 19.64 -27.11
C ALA A 542 65.13 18.97 -25.77
N ASN A 543 64.17 18.81 -24.87
CA ASN A 543 64.35 18.23 -23.55
C ASN A 543 63.66 16.87 -23.39
N VAL A 544 63.18 16.25 -24.47
CA VAL A 544 62.37 15.01 -24.40
C VAL A 544 62.79 14.02 -25.47
N ILE A 545 62.95 12.76 -25.07
CA ILE A 545 63.21 11.65 -25.99
C ILE A 545 62.13 10.58 -25.84
N ASN A 546 61.79 9.93 -26.96
CA ASN A 546 61.08 8.66 -26.95
C ASN A 546 62.12 7.53 -26.86
N PHE A 547 62.26 6.99 -25.66
CA PHE A 547 63.17 5.89 -25.33
C PHE A 547 62.57 4.55 -25.72
N ASN A 548 63.31 3.83 -26.55
CA ASN A 548 63.03 2.46 -26.93
C ASN A 548 64.39 1.81 -27.21
N SER A 549 64.91 1.07 -26.24
CA SER A 549 66.21 0.43 -26.35
C SER A 549 66.17 -0.65 -27.45
N GLY A 550 66.74 -0.32 -28.61
CA GLY A 550 66.91 -1.32 -29.66
C GLY A 550 67.92 -2.38 -29.21
N LEU A 551 67.59 -3.67 -29.34
CA LEU A 551 68.54 -4.76 -29.08
C LEU A 551 69.63 -4.88 -30.17
N ASN A 552 69.53 -4.09 -31.23
CA ASN A 552 70.53 -3.99 -32.29
C ASN A 552 71.75 -3.20 -31.80
N VAL A 553 72.68 -3.91 -31.17
CA VAL A 553 73.96 -3.36 -30.74
C VAL A 553 75.04 -3.71 -31.77
N GLY A 554 75.68 -2.67 -32.31
CA GLY A 554 76.85 -2.80 -33.17
C GLY A 554 78.13 -2.64 -32.37
N TYR A 555 79.16 -3.39 -32.77
CA TYR A 555 80.54 -3.18 -32.32
C TYR A 555 81.34 -2.62 -33.50
N ILE A 556 82.08 -1.52 -33.28
CA ILE A 556 82.92 -0.95 -34.33
C ILE A 556 84.22 -1.73 -34.37
N ASN A 557 84.41 -2.54 -35.41
CA ASN A 557 85.66 -3.23 -35.68
C ASN A 557 86.77 -2.25 -36.04
#